data_AF-A0A1G1G6C8-F1
#
_entry.id   AF-A0A1G1G6C8-F1
#
_cell.length_a   1.000
_cell.length_b   1.000
_cell.length_c   1.000
_cell.angle_alpha   90.00
_cell.angle_beta   90.00
_cell.angle_gamma   90.00
#
_symmetry.space_group_name_H-M   'P 1'
#
loop_
_entity.id
_entity.type
_entity.pdbx_description
1 polymer ?
#
loop_
_entity_poly.entity_id
_entity_poly.type
_entity_poly.pdbx_seq_one_letter_code
_entity_poly.pdbx_strand_id
1 'polypeptide(L)'
;MKLQQHPTIQKSLQRFFWPAWILAAVLFAGGLYFLKNGLTTLGWTLSAAFGVTVAVTLIYTRYRLYNVQCPTCGQKIRTSKDVSRNWLVAQCKVCGIQWDLVPYDAA
;
A
#
# COMPACT_ATOMS: atom_id res chain seq x y z
N MET A 1 -20.28 -19.41 -4.92
CA MET A 1 -19.90 -18.05 -4.45
C MET A 1 -19.72 -17.15 -5.66
N LYS A 2 -20.18 -15.90 -5.62
CA LYS A 2 -19.95 -14.94 -6.71
C LYS A 2 -18.60 -14.25 -6.46
N LEU A 3 -17.69 -14.34 -7.43
CA LEU A 3 -16.45 -13.56 -7.45
C LEU A 3 -16.75 -12.16 -7.99
N GLN A 4 -16.26 -11.12 -7.31
CA GLN A 4 -16.31 -9.75 -7.78
C GLN A 4 -15.00 -9.02 -7.49
N GLN A 5 -14.55 -8.17 -8.41
CA GLN A 5 -13.41 -7.29 -8.18
C GLN A 5 -13.78 -6.20 -7.18
N HIS A 6 -12.90 -5.93 -6.20
CA HIS A 6 -13.15 -4.89 -5.21
C HIS A 6 -12.99 -3.49 -5.85
N PRO A 7 -14.07 -2.71 -6.06
CA PRO A 7 -14.04 -1.52 -6.92
C PRO A 7 -13.18 -0.36 -6.38
N THR A 8 -12.92 -0.34 -5.07
CA THR A 8 -12.34 0.82 -4.38
C THR A 8 -10.90 0.63 -3.92
N ILE A 9 -10.38 -0.60 -3.82
CA ILE A 9 -9.07 -0.83 -3.19
C ILE A 9 -7.93 -0.47 -4.10
N GLN A 10 -7.95 -0.93 -5.35
CA GLN A 10 -6.87 -0.67 -6.30
C GLN A 10 -6.67 0.84 -6.54
N LYS A 11 -7.77 1.58 -6.76
CA LYS A 11 -7.74 3.05 -6.94
C LYS A 11 -7.29 3.77 -5.69
N SER A 12 -7.75 3.35 -4.51
CA SER A 12 -7.32 3.93 -3.24
C SER A 12 -5.84 3.68 -2.96
N LEU A 13 -5.33 2.49 -3.27
CA LEU A 13 -3.94 2.13 -3.03
C LEU A 13 -3.04 2.93 -3.96
N GLN A 14 -3.34 2.96 -5.27
CA GLN A 14 -2.59 3.74 -6.25
C GLN A 14 -2.53 5.24 -5.90
N ARG A 15 -3.65 5.82 -5.46
CA ARG A 15 -3.72 7.26 -5.14
C ARG A 15 -2.82 7.66 -3.96
N PHE A 16 -2.52 6.73 -3.06
CA PHE A 16 -1.61 6.97 -1.94
C PHE A 16 -0.17 6.54 -2.27
N PHE A 17 -0.02 5.39 -2.92
CA PHE A 17 1.27 4.79 -3.21
C PHE A 17 2.12 5.66 -4.15
N TRP A 18 1.57 6.11 -5.29
CA TRP A 18 2.35 6.87 -6.28
C TRP A 18 2.92 8.19 -5.73
N PRO A 19 2.12 9.06 -5.08
CA PRO A 19 2.65 10.31 -4.52
C PRO A 19 3.69 10.06 -3.43
N ALA A 20 3.49 9.04 -2.59
CA ALA A 20 4.44 8.71 -1.54
C ALA A 20 5.79 8.25 -2.10
N TRP A 21 5.80 7.48 -3.18
CA TRP A 21 7.02 7.05 -3.87
C TRP A 21 7.71 8.20 -4.62
N ILE A 22 6.96 9.10 -5.25
CA ILE A 22 7.52 10.31 -5.86
C ILE A 22 8.20 11.18 -4.78
N LEU A 23 7.53 11.39 -3.64
CA LEU A 23 8.09 12.12 -2.52
C LEU A 23 9.36 11.45 -1.98
N ALA A 24 9.36 10.13 -1.84
CA ALA A 24 10.54 9.37 -1.43
C ALA A 24 11.71 9.56 -2.41
N ALA A 25 11.46 9.52 -3.72
CA ALA A 25 12.48 9.77 -4.73
C ALA A 25 13.07 11.18 -4.63
N VAL A 26 12.23 12.20 -4.40
CA VAL A 26 12.67 13.58 -4.20
C VAL A 26 13.51 13.73 -2.93
N LEU A 27 13.09 13.13 -1.82
CA LEU A 27 13.84 13.15 -0.56
C LEU A 27 15.21 12.46 -0.70
N PHE A 28 15.27 11.34 -1.40
CA PHE A 28 16.51 10.62 -1.65
C PHE A 28 17.47 11.42 -2.56
N ALA A 29 16.96 11.92 -3.70
CA ALA A 29 17.75 12.73 -4.63
C ALA A 29 18.21 14.04 -3.99
N GLY A 30 17.34 14.70 -3.24
CA GLY A 30 17.65 15.91 -2.49
C GLY A 30 18.70 15.64 -1.42
N GLY A 31 18.56 14.58 -0.63
CA GLY A 31 19.53 14.19 0.40
C GLY A 31 20.92 13.96 -0.19
N LEU A 32 21.01 13.22 -1.30
CA LEU A 32 22.27 13.02 -2.03
C LEU A 32 22.86 14.34 -2.57
N TYR A 33 22.02 15.21 -3.13
CA TYR A 33 22.45 16.50 -3.63
C TYR A 33 23.04 17.38 -2.52
N PHE A 34 22.37 17.47 -1.36
CA PHE A 34 22.86 18.28 -0.25
C PHE A 34 24.11 17.69 0.42
N LEU A 35 24.19 16.36 0.57
CA LEU A 35 25.42 15.69 1.02
C LEU A 35 26.60 16.00 0.09
N LYS A 36 26.39 15.97 -1.23
CA LYS A 36 27.43 16.28 -2.22
C LYS A 36 27.91 17.73 -2.17
N ASN A 37 27.03 18.67 -1.79
CA ASN A 37 27.35 20.10 -1.68
C ASN A 37 27.86 20.50 -0.29
N GLY A 38 28.21 19.54 0.57
CA GLY A 38 28.76 19.82 1.90
C GLY A 38 27.73 20.25 2.96
N LEU A 39 26.44 20.25 2.60
CA LEU A 39 25.32 20.54 3.50
C LEU A 39 24.89 19.27 4.23
N THR A 40 25.78 18.76 5.08
CA THR A 40 25.66 17.44 5.73
C THR A 40 24.41 17.30 6.59
N THR A 41 24.06 18.30 7.40
CA THR A 41 22.87 18.26 8.26
C THR A 41 21.57 18.15 7.46
N LEU A 42 21.44 18.92 6.38
CA LEU A 42 20.31 18.89 5.45
C LEU A 42 20.25 17.55 4.68
N GLY A 43 21.40 17.07 4.27
CA GLY A 43 21.55 15.78 3.61
C GLY A 43 21.04 14.61 4.47
N TRP A 44 21.53 14.53 5.71
CA TRP A 44 21.11 13.49 6.67
C TRP A 44 19.65 13.59 7.07
N THR A 45 19.11 14.81 7.27
CA THR A 45 17.68 14.99 7.58
C THR A 45 16.79 14.52 6.42
N LEU A 46 17.16 14.79 5.18
CA LEU A 46 16.43 14.29 4.00
C LEU A 46 16.54 12.78 3.84
N SER A 47 17.71 12.18 4.09
CA SER A 47 17.87 10.72 4.09
C SER A 47 17.05 10.04 5.19
N ALA A 48 16.99 10.63 6.38
CA ALA A 48 16.14 10.15 7.47
C ALA A 48 14.65 10.27 7.10
N ALA A 49 14.25 11.40 6.52
CA ALA A 49 12.88 11.62 6.04
C ALA A 49 12.48 10.62 4.94
N PHE A 50 13.41 10.28 4.03
CA PHE A 50 13.24 9.21 3.05
C PHE A 50 12.96 7.87 3.73
N GLY A 51 13.80 7.46 4.68
CA GLY A 51 13.63 6.21 5.42
C GLY A 51 12.27 6.12 6.13
N VAL A 52 11.87 7.18 6.82
CA VAL A 52 10.56 7.27 7.48
C VAL A 52 9.42 7.19 6.47
N THR A 53 9.51 7.91 5.36
CA THR A 53 8.45 7.94 4.33
C THR A 53 8.24 6.56 3.71
N VAL A 54 9.31 5.85 3.39
CA VAL A 54 9.24 4.47 2.86
C VAL A 54 8.61 3.54 3.89
N ALA A 55 9.08 3.57 5.15
CA ALA A 55 8.55 2.72 6.21
C ALA A 55 7.05 2.97 6.46
N VAL A 56 6.64 4.23 6.58
CA VAL A 56 5.23 4.61 6.78
C VAL A 56 4.37 4.17 5.59
N THR A 57 4.86 4.34 4.36
CA THR A 57 4.13 3.94 3.15
C THR A 57 3.89 2.44 3.12
N LEU A 58 4.90 1.63 3.43
CA LEU A 58 4.78 0.18 3.48
C LEU A 58 3.85 -0.29 4.60
N ILE A 59 4.01 0.26 5.81
CA ILE A 59 3.17 -0.08 6.97
C ILE A 59 1.70 0.27 6.68
N TYR A 60 1.45 1.47 6.14
CA TYR A 60 0.09 1.92 5.83
C TYR A 60 -0.54 1.09 4.71
N THR A 61 0.21 0.79 3.65
CA THR A 61 -0.24 -0.06 2.55
C THR A 61 -0.60 -1.46 3.06
N ARG A 62 0.25 -2.06 3.90
CA ARG A 62 -0.01 -3.34 4.55
C ARG A 62 -1.26 -3.27 5.42
N TYR A 63 -1.37 -2.26 6.28
CA TYR A 63 -2.53 -2.08 7.15
C TYR A 63 -3.85 -1.97 6.35
N ARG A 64 -3.84 -1.19 5.28
CA ARG A 64 -4.99 -1.06 4.35
C ARG A 64 -5.34 -2.39 3.68
N LEU A 65 -4.34 -3.17 3.29
CA LEU A 65 -4.55 -4.46 2.66
C LEU A 65 -5.22 -5.44 3.62
N TYR A 66 -4.85 -5.47 4.90
CA TYR A 66 -5.42 -6.40 5.89
C TYR A 66 -6.69 -5.90 6.60
N ASN A 67 -7.07 -4.63 6.40
CA ASN A 67 -8.22 -4.01 7.07
C ASN A 67 -9.19 -3.41 6.04
N VAL A 68 -9.72 -4.29 5.18
CA VAL A 68 -10.70 -3.95 4.16
C VAL A 68 -12.11 -3.98 4.75
N GLN A 69 -12.94 -2.99 4.41
CA GLN A 69 -14.37 -3.02 4.72
C GLN A 69 -15.14 -3.58 3.53
N CYS A 70 -16.11 -4.47 3.80
CA CYS A 70 -17.01 -4.95 2.77
C CYS A 70 -17.88 -3.80 2.24
N PRO A 71 -17.91 -3.52 0.92
CA PRO A 71 -18.68 -2.41 0.37
C PRO A 71 -20.20 -2.62 0.49
N THR A 72 -20.65 -3.86 0.67
CA THR A 72 -22.09 -4.21 0.75
C THR A 72 -22.62 -4.17 2.19
N CYS A 73 -21.83 -4.63 3.17
CA CYS A 73 -22.28 -4.77 4.56
C CYS A 73 -21.45 -3.99 5.59
N GLY A 74 -20.42 -3.24 5.17
CA GLY A 74 -19.58 -2.39 6.05
C GLY A 74 -18.67 -3.15 7.05
N GLN A 75 -18.88 -4.45 7.22
CA GLN A 75 -18.10 -5.31 8.10
C GLN A 75 -16.63 -5.41 7.64
N LYS A 76 -15.70 -5.43 8.61
CA LYS A 76 -14.28 -5.69 8.34
C LYS A 76 -14.11 -7.11 7.83
N ILE A 77 -13.50 -7.26 6.67
CA ILE A 77 -13.21 -8.55 6.06
C ILE A 77 -11.72 -8.82 6.15
N ARG A 78 -11.37 -10.04 6.56
CA ARG A 78 -9.97 -10.49 6.56
C ARG A 78 -9.59 -10.94 5.16
N THR A 79 -8.42 -10.51 4.74
CA THR A 79 -7.79 -10.98 3.51
C THR A 79 -7.21 -12.36 3.73
N SER A 80 -7.60 -13.31 2.89
CA SER A 80 -7.00 -14.64 2.79
C SER A 80 -6.21 -14.73 1.49
N LYS A 81 -5.16 -15.53 1.49
CA LYS A 81 -4.50 -15.92 0.24
C LYS A 81 -5.31 -17.05 -0.38
N ASP A 82 -5.65 -16.91 -1.66
CA ASP A 82 -6.16 -18.03 -2.44
C ASP A 82 -4.99 -18.66 -3.20
N VAL A 83 -4.51 -19.79 -2.68
CA VAL A 83 -3.34 -20.52 -3.21
C VAL A 83 -3.63 -21.09 -4.60
N SER A 84 -4.90 -21.30 -4.95
CA SER A 84 -5.28 -21.87 -6.26
C SER A 84 -5.15 -20.89 -7.42
N ARG A 85 -5.26 -19.59 -7.15
CA ARG A 85 -5.22 -18.54 -8.17
C ARG A 85 -4.04 -17.59 -8.05
N ASN A 86 -3.22 -17.70 -6.99
CA ASN A 86 -2.22 -16.68 -6.62
C ASN A 86 -2.85 -15.29 -6.47
N TRP A 87 -4.01 -15.18 -5.83
CA TRP A 87 -4.70 -13.90 -5.65
C TRP A 87 -4.93 -13.63 -4.16
N LEU A 88 -4.83 -12.36 -3.78
CA LEU A 88 -5.32 -11.90 -2.49
C LEU A 88 -6.82 -11.69 -2.58
N VAL A 89 -7.56 -12.42 -1.75
CA VAL A 89 -9.02 -12.40 -1.74
C VAL A 89 -9.52 -11.98 -0.36
N ALA A 90 -10.57 -11.17 -0.30
CA ALA A 90 -11.27 -10.87 0.94
C ALA A 90 -12.64 -11.54 0.93
N GLN A 91 -12.87 -12.43 1.89
CA GLN A 91 -14.16 -13.12 2.01
C GLN A 91 -15.02 -12.42 3.07
N CYS A 92 -16.24 -12.03 2.69
CA CYS A 92 -17.22 -11.55 3.64
C CYS A 92 -18.12 -12.67 4.11
N LYS A 93 -18.00 -13.09 5.38
CA LYS A 93 -18.85 -14.15 5.98
C LYS A 93 -20.34 -13.79 6.03
N VAL A 94 -20.66 -12.51 6.18
CA VAL A 94 -22.05 -12.01 6.26
C VAL A 94 -22.69 -11.97 4.88
N CYS A 95 -21.97 -11.40 3.91
CA CYS A 95 -22.48 -11.20 2.56
C CYS A 95 -22.30 -12.45 1.66
N GLY A 96 -21.45 -13.42 2.04
CA GLY A 96 -21.17 -14.61 1.23
C GLY A 96 -20.42 -14.35 -0.08
N ILE A 97 -19.83 -13.15 -0.22
CA ILE A 97 -19.14 -12.67 -1.43
C ILE A 97 -17.63 -12.74 -1.20
N GLN A 98 -16.91 -13.18 -2.23
CA GLN A 98 -15.45 -13.17 -2.29
C GLN A 98 -15.01 -12.03 -3.20
N TRP A 99 -14.23 -11.13 -2.62
CA TRP A 99 -13.69 -9.95 -3.29
C TRP A 99 -12.26 -10.20 -3.72
N ASP A 100 -11.99 -10.09 -5.01
CA ASP A 100 -10.63 -10.11 -5.52
C ASP A 100 -9.98 -8.73 -5.28
N LEU A 101 -8.81 -8.74 -4.65
CA LEU A 101 -8.10 -7.51 -4.27
C LEU A 101 -6.99 -7.17 -5.28
N VAL A 102 -5.98 -8.03 -5.37
CA VAL A 102 -4.78 -7.83 -6.20
C VAL A 102 -4.16 -9.22 -6.49
N PRO A 103 -3.59 -9.48 -7.69
CA PRO A 103 -2.74 -10.64 -7.91
C PRO A 103 -1.56 -10.64 -6.92
N TYR A 104 -1.25 -11.81 -6.38
CA TYR A 104 -0.21 -12.04 -5.38
C TYR A 104 1.18 -11.61 -5.89
N ASP A 105 1.37 -11.68 -7.20
CA ASP A 105 2.63 -11.42 -7.90
C ASP A 105 2.91 -9.91 -8.12
N ALA A 106 1.96 -9.05 -7.76
CA ALA A 106 2.05 -7.60 -7.87
C ALA A 106 2.26 -6.88 -6.52
N ALA A 107 2.46 -7.63 -5.43
CA ALA A 107 2.68 -7.14 -4.07
C ALA A 107 4.10 -7.46 -3.58
#